data_AF-A0A183NJ04-F1
#
_entry.id   AF-A0A183NJ04-F1
#
_cell.length_a   1.000
_cell.length_b   1.000
_cell.length_c   1.000
_cell.angle_alpha   90.00
_cell.angle_beta   90.00
_cell.angle_gamma   90.00
#
_symmetry.space_group_name_H-M   'P 1'
#
loop_
_entity.id
_entity.type
_entity.pdbx_description
1 polymer ?
#
loop_
_entity_poly.entity_id
_entity_poly.type
_entity_poly.pdbx_seq_one_letter_code
_entity_poly.pdbx_strand_id
1 'polypeptide(L)'
;KSTCFFSSNSDLARSLSFVSRFFNSIIPSITKLEPVDTEFLARINKLFATYMRNMELCHLRDAIRNVLTIARLGNGYFQANQPWVAVKKPETKQRSGVVISVAANVACLLGAMIYPYMPTIGKQIWIEQCDLPESQMSFVQIIKNEFTVKRLLPDGHRIGKPVPLFRKIDPDEIKRLSQVYSGSSAASVTNGNEPK
;
A
#
# COMPACT_ATOMS: atom_id res chain seq x y z
N LYS A 1 9.09 -12.76 -14.79
CA LYS A 1 9.52 -11.90 -13.66
C LYS A 1 8.28 -11.25 -13.05
N SER A 2 7.59 -11.96 -12.16
CA SER A 2 6.38 -11.47 -11.51
C SER A 2 6.78 -10.61 -10.32
N THR A 3 6.83 -9.29 -10.52
CA THR A 3 7.05 -8.32 -9.44
C THR A 3 5.89 -8.41 -8.47
N CYS A 4 6.12 -9.13 -7.38
CA CYS A 4 5.22 -9.23 -6.25
C CYS A 4 5.16 -7.84 -5.60
N PHE A 5 3.97 -7.24 -5.58
CA PHE A 5 3.71 -5.93 -4.99
C PHE A 5 4.19 -5.82 -3.54
N PHE A 6 4.25 -6.96 -2.84
CA PHE A 6 4.69 -7.09 -1.45
C PHE A 6 6.20 -7.15 -1.26
N SER A 7 7.01 -7.01 -2.32
CA SER A 7 8.46 -7.06 -2.21
C SER A 7 9.05 -5.68 -1.87
N SER A 8 9.01 -5.26 -0.60
CA SER A 8 9.80 -4.17 0.06
C SER A 8 10.05 -2.82 -0.66
N ASN A 9 9.50 -2.60 -1.86
CA ASN A 9 9.82 -1.52 -2.80
C ASN A 9 8.58 -0.95 -3.48
N SER A 10 7.39 -1.07 -2.87
CA SER A 10 6.22 -0.37 -3.40
C SER A 10 6.35 1.12 -3.07
N ASP A 11 6.42 1.97 -4.09
CA ASP A 11 6.59 3.42 -3.92
C ASP A 11 5.40 4.05 -3.19
N LEU A 12 4.25 3.36 -3.16
CA LEU A 12 3.09 3.70 -2.34
C LEU A 12 3.38 3.61 -0.83
N ALA A 13 4.07 2.57 -0.35
CA ALA A 13 4.49 2.52 1.06
C ALA A 13 5.54 3.61 1.36
N ARG A 14 6.38 3.93 0.38
CA ARG A 14 7.34 5.03 0.48
C ARG A 14 6.65 6.40 0.50
N SER A 15 5.48 6.57 -0.11
CA SER A 15 4.75 7.84 -0.16
C SER A 15 4.45 8.39 1.24
N LEU A 16 4.12 7.53 2.20
CA LEU A 16 3.91 7.88 3.62
C LEU A 16 5.23 8.31 4.29
N SER A 17 6.34 7.63 4.00
CA SER A 17 7.68 8.10 4.40
C SER A 17 8.04 9.45 3.81
N PHE A 18 7.61 9.75 2.58
CA PHE A 18 7.84 11.06 1.95
C PHE A 18 7.03 12.17 2.63
N VAL A 19 5.77 11.93 2.98
CA VAL A 19 4.97 12.90 3.78
C VAL A 19 5.69 13.22 5.09
N SER A 20 6.16 12.18 5.81
CA SER A 20 6.85 12.37 7.09
C SER A 20 8.14 13.18 6.93
N ARG A 21 8.94 12.89 5.89
CA ARG A 21 10.24 13.54 5.67
C ARG A 21 10.17 14.96 5.13
N PHE A 22 9.21 15.27 4.27
CA PHE A 22 9.16 16.54 3.55
C PHE A 22 8.09 17.51 4.04
N PHE A 23 7.05 17.00 4.72
CA PHE A 23 5.89 17.79 5.15
C PHE A 23 5.60 17.63 6.66
N ASN A 24 6.61 17.25 7.47
CA ASN A 24 6.47 17.08 8.93
C ASN A 24 5.31 16.15 9.35
N SER A 25 5.07 15.09 8.58
CA SER A 25 3.95 14.16 8.78
C SER A 25 2.56 14.80 8.60
N ILE A 26 2.45 15.93 7.91
CA ILE A 26 1.17 16.59 7.62
C ILE A 26 0.82 16.38 6.15
N ILE A 27 -0.40 15.93 5.86
CA ILE A 27 -0.90 15.78 4.49
C ILE A 27 -1.12 17.18 3.88
N PRO A 28 -0.41 17.54 2.79
CA PRO A 28 -0.57 18.84 2.15
C PRO A 28 -1.92 18.96 1.44
N SER A 29 -2.45 20.19 1.40
CA SER A 29 -3.76 20.46 0.81
C SER A 29 -3.79 20.22 -0.71
N ILE A 30 -4.88 19.63 -1.20
CA ILE A 30 -5.10 19.37 -2.62
C ILE A 30 -5.67 20.64 -3.28
N THR A 31 -4.81 21.62 -3.57
CA THR A 31 -5.23 22.92 -4.11
C THR A 31 -5.65 22.86 -5.58
N LYS A 32 -4.92 22.10 -6.42
CA LYS A 32 -5.20 22.00 -7.87
C LYS A 32 -4.93 20.59 -8.38
N LEU A 33 -5.97 19.91 -8.87
CA LEU A 33 -5.86 18.63 -9.58
C LEU A 33 -5.61 18.90 -11.06
N GLU A 34 -4.62 18.24 -11.63
CA GLU A 34 -4.41 18.24 -13.07
C GLU A 34 -5.26 17.15 -13.75
N PRO A 35 -5.49 17.24 -15.07
CA PRO A 35 -6.22 16.21 -15.82
C PRO A 35 -5.67 14.80 -15.60
N VAL A 36 -4.33 14.68 -15.47
CA VAL A 36 -3.64 13.41 -15.19
C VAL A 36 -4.05 12.81 -13.84
N ASP A 37 -4.26 13.64 -12.82
CA ASP A 37 -4.68 13.18 -11.50
C ASP A 37 -6.13 12.72 -11.53
N THR A 38 -6.99 13.49 -12.20
CA THR A 38 -8.41 13.16 -12.35
C THR A 38 -8.60 11.86 -13.14
N GLU A 39 -7.84 11.66 -14.22
CA GLU A 39 -7.87 10.41 -14.98
C GLU A 39 -7.37 9.22 -14.14
N PHE A 40 -6.30 9.42 -13.38
CA PHE A 40 -5.78 8.41 -12.46
C PHE A 40 -6.80 8.01 -11.39
N LEU A 41 -7.44 8.98 -10.75
CA LEU A 41 -8.50 8.75 -9.77
C LEU A 41 -9.71 8.04 -10.40
N ALA A 42 -10.12 8.43 -11.60
CA ALA A 42 -11.21 7.76 -12.32
C ALA A 42 -10.89 6.28 -12.61
N ARG A 43 -9.64 5.98 -12.99
CA ARG A 43 -9.18 4.59 -13.20
C ARG A 43 -9.21 3.79 -11.91
N ILE A 44 -8.77 4.38 -10.78
CA ILE A 44 -8.85 3.73 -9.46
C ILE A 44 -10.30 3.43 -9.08
N ASN A 45 -11.20 4.39 -9.26
CA ASN A 45 -12.61 4.22 -8.93
C ASN A 45 -13.26 3.09 -9.72
N LYS A 46 -12.94 2.97 -11.02
CA LYS A 46 -13.41 1.86 -11.86
C LYS A 46 -12.89 0.50 -11.37
N LEU A 47 -11.61 0.42 -11.00
CA LEU A 47 -11.03 -0.82 -10.46
C LEU A 47 -11.61 -1.16 -9.09
N PHE A 48 -11.88 -0.16 -8.25
CA PHE A 48 -12.50 -0.34 -6.95
C PHE A 48 -13.94 -0.86 -7.08
N ALA A 49 -14.75 -0.28 -7.98
CA ALA A 49 -16.09 -0.79 -8.27
C ALA A 49 -16.07 -2.25 -8.76
N THR A 50 -15.07 -2.60 -9.59
CA THR A 50 -14.86 -3.98 -10.05
C THR A 50 -14.43 -4.90 -8.90
N TYR A 51 -13.58 -4.42 -8.00
CA TYR A 51 -13.21 -5.14 -6.77
C TYR A 51 -14.44 -5.43 -5.92
N MET A 52 -15.32 -4.45 -5.70
CA MET A 52 -16.53 -4.66 -4.90
C MET A 52 -17.46 -5.69 -5.50
N ARG A 53 -17.71 -5.63 -6.82
CA ARG A 53 -18.48 -6.65 -7.52
C ARG A 53 -17.86 -8.04 -7.39
N ASN A 54 -16.55 -8.16 -7.53
CA ASN A 54 -15.86 -9.45 -7.38
C ASN A 54 -15.95 -9.97 -5.94
N MET A 55 -15.91 -9.11 -4.93
CA MET A 55 -16.09 -9.49 -3.53
C MET A 55 -17.52 -9.96 -3.24
N GLU A 56 -18.54 -9.29 -3.78
CA GLU A 56 -19.94 -9.69 -3.68
C GLU A 56 -20.19 -11.08 -4.31
N LEU A 57 -19.55 -11.36 -5.44
CA LEU A 57 -19.60 -12.66 -6.13
C LEU A 57 -18.65 -13.72 -5.52
N CYS A 58 -17.98 -13.43 -4.41
CA CYS A 58 -16.99 -14.31 -3.77
C CYS A 58 -15.78 -14.70 -4.67
N HIS A 59 -15.48 -13.92 -5.71
CA HIS A 59 -14.34 -14.09 -6.60
C HIS A 59 -13.05 -13.48 -5.99
N LEU A 60 -12.61 -14.01 -4.85
CA LEU A 60 -11.47 -13.48 -4.08
C LEU A 60 -10.17 -13.38 -4.89
N ARG A 61 -9.92 -14.35 -5.78
CA ARG A 61 -8.71 -14.37 -6.62
C ARG A 61 -8.66 -13.22 -7.62
N ASP A 62 -9.81 -12.81 -8.16
CA ASP A 62 -9.88 -11.70 -9.10
C ASP A 62 -9.95 -10.35 -8.37
N ALA A 63 -10.60 -10.31 -7.22
CA ALA A 63 -10.58 -9.16 -6.34
C ALA A 63 -9.14 -8.78 -5.93
N ILE A 64 -8.31 -9.72 -5.46
CA ILE A 64 -6.91 -9.38 -5.10
C ILE A 64 -6.08 -8.94 -6.32
N ARG A 65 -6.35 -9.46 -7.53
CA ARG A 65 -5.69 -8.98 -8.76
C ARG A 65 -6.00 -7.51 -9.06
N ASN A 66 -7.24 -7.07 -8.79
CA ASN A 66 -7.60 -5.66 -8.91
C ASN A 66 -6.83 -4.79 -7.92
N VAL A 67 -6.71 -5.23 -6.66
CA VAL A 67 -5.89 -4.54 -5.63
C VAL A 67 -4.44 -4.38 -6.12
N LEU A 68 -3.83 -5.46 -6.62
CA LEU A 68 -2.46 -5.43 -7.16
C LEU A 68 -2.33 -4.52 -8.39
N THR A 69 -3.38 -4.38 -9.19
CA THR A 69 -3.40 -3.50 -10.36
C THR A 69 -3.46 -2.03 -9.97
N ILE A 70 -4.33 -1.67 -9.01
CA ILE A 70 -4.41 -0.30 -8.44
C ILE A 70 -3.05 0.11 -7.89
N ALA A 71 -2.44 -0.80 -7.12
CA ALA A 71 -1.10 -0.68 -6.59
C ALA A 71 -0.03 -0.36 -7.66
N ARG A 72 -0.02 -1.11 -8.77
CA ARG A 72 0.92 -0.88 -9.88
C ARG A 72 0.68 0.47 -10.56
N LEU A 73 -0.58 0.85 -10.77
CA LEU A 73 -0.93 2.15 -11.34
C LEU A 73 -0.47 3.29 -10.44
N GLY A 74 -0.67 3.18 -9.12
CA GLY A 74 -0.20 4.17 -8.15
C GLY A 74 1.32 4.30 -8.14
N ASN A 75 2.03 3.17 -8.28
CA ASN A 75 3.48 3.17 -8.42
C ASN A 75 3.94 3.91 -9.69
N GLY A 76 3.30 3.63 -10.84
CA GLY A 76 3.59 4.31 -12.09
C GLY A 76 3.31 5.82 -12.02
N TYR A 77 2.19 6.22 -11.40
CA TYR A 77 1.86 7.62 -11.16
C TYR A 77 2.90 8.31 -10.27
N PHE A 78 3.33 7.66 -9.19
CA PHE A 78 4.33 8.20 -8.28
C PHE A 78 5.70 8.36 -8.95
N GLN A 79 6.10 7.38 -9.77
CA GLN A 79 7.36 7.43 -10.52
C GLN A 79 7.35 8.47 -11.64
N ALA A 80 6.23 8.65 -12.35
CA ALA A 80 6.11 9.64 -13.41
C ALA A 80 6.27 11.07 -12.87
N ASN A 81 5.73 11.35 -11.68
CA ASN A 81 5.74 12.68 -11.07
C ASN A 81 7.03 12.99 -10.27
N GLN A 82 7.85 11.98 -9.96
CA GLN A 82 9.13 12.11 -9.22
C GLN A 82 9.10 13.15 -8.08
N PRO A 83 8.22 13.00 -7.08
CA PRO A 83 8.02 14.02 -6.05
C PRO A 83 9.28 14.31 -5.22
N TRP A 84 10.23 13.36 -5.12
CA TRP A 84 11.52 13.56 -4.44
C TRP A 84 12.47 14.55 -5.13
N VAL A 85 12.30 14.76 -6.44
CA VAL A 85 13.01 15.80 -7.20
C VAL A 85 12.21 17.10 -7.13
N ALA A 86 10.90 17.01 -7.36
CA ALA A 86 10.03 18.17 -7.47
C ALA A 86 9.83 18.91 -6.14
N VAL A 87 9.99 18.25 -4.99
CA VAL A 87 9.94 18.92 -3.67
C VAL A 87 11.14 19.83 -3.40
N LYS A 88 12.26 19.65 -4.12
CA LYS A 88 13.48 20.46 -3.95
C LYS A 88 13.37 21.84 -4.62
N LYS A 89 12.44 22.02 -5.57
CA LYS A 89 12.23 23.30 -6.24
C LYS A 89 10.99 23.99 -5.66
N PRO A 90 11.07 25.30 -5.34
CA PRO A 90 9.96 26.02 -4.70
C PRO A 90 8.70 26.07 -5.59
N GLU A 91 8.87 26.18 -6.90
CA GLU A 91 7.77 26.26 -7.88
C GLU A 91 6.99 24.94 -8.00
N THR A 92 7.66 23.79 -7.94
CA THR A 92 7.03 22.47 -8.07
C THR A 92 6.67 21.84 -6.71
N LYS A 93 6.96 22.52 -5.61
CA LYS A 93 6.68 22.03 -4.25
C LYS A 93 5.18 21.84 -4.01
N GLN A 94 4.35 22.77 -4.49
CA GLN A 94 2.89 22.66 -4.40
C GLN A 94 2.36 21.45 -5.17
N ARG A 95 2.85 21.24 -6.41
CA ARG A 95 2.48 20.07 -7.23
C ARG A 95 2.88 18.76 -6.58
N SER A 96 4.10 18.70 -6.03
CA SER A 96 4.60 17.53 -5.30
C SER A 96 3.73 17.19 -4.10
N GLY A 97 3.26 18.21 -3.38
CA GLY A 97 2.31 18.04 -2.29
C GLY A 97 1.04 17.34 -2.75
N VAL A 98 0.41 17.82 -3.82
CA VAL A 98 -0.80 17.20 -4.38
C VAL A 98 -0.58 15.73 -4.75
N VAL A 99 0.50 15.42 -5.47
CA VAL A 99 0.84 14.04 -5.89
C VAL A 99 1.03 13.14 -4.68
N ILE A 100 1.74 13.62 -3.65
CA ILE A 100 1.99 12.87 -2.42
C ILE A 100 0.67 12.64 -1.66
N SER A 101 -0.19 13.66 -1.54
CA SER A 101 -1.50 13.53 -0.89
C SER A 101 -2.39 12.53 -1.61
N VAL A 102 -2.43 12.56 -2.95
CA VAL A 102 -3.17 11.58 -3.75
C VAL A 102 -2.61 10.18 -3.53
N ALA A 103 -1.29 10.01 -3.58
CA ALA A 103 -0.65 8.71 -3.35
C ALA A 103 -0.91 8.17 -1.94
N ALA A 104 -0.88 9.02 -0.91
CA ALA A 104 -1.18 8.65 0.48
C ALA A 104 -2.64 8.21 0.65
N ASN A 105 -3.59 8.93 0.04
CA ASN A 105 -5.00 8.53 0.04
C ASN A 105 -5.22 7.18 -0.65
N VAL A 106 -4.53 6.92 -1.78
CA VAL A 106 -4.58 5.62 -2.46
C VAL A 106 -3.93 4.51 -1.63
N ALA A 107 -2.84 4.78 -0.92
CA ALA A 107 -2.22 3.83 -0.01
C ALA A 107 -3.16 3.45 1.14
N CYS A 108 -3.87 4.43 1.71
CA CYS A 108 -4.90 4.22 2.72
C CYS A 108 -6.04 3.33 2.19
N LEU A 109 -6.55 3.63 0.99
CA LEU A 109 -7.56 2.81 0.30
C LEU A 109 -7.09 1.35 0.14
N LEU A 110 -5.84 1.14 -0.30
CA LEU A 110 -5.28 -0.19 -0.45
C LEU A 110 -5.18 -0.94 0.89
N GLY A 111 -4.87 -0.23 1.98
CA GLY A 111 -4.89 -0.77 3.34
C GLY A 111 -6.26 -1.31 3.76
N ALA A 112 -7.33 -0.57 3.43
CA ALA A 112 -8.70 -1.05 3.64
C ALA A 112 -9.04 -2.25 2.74
N MET A 113 -8.66 -2.20 1.46
CA MET A 113 -8.93 -3.28 0.50
C MET A 113 -8.21 -4.59 0.84
N ILE A 114 -7.01 -4.51 1.41
CA ILE A 114 -6.24 -5.70 1.76
C ILE A 114 -6.66 -6.32 3.09
N TYR A 115 -7.37 -5.59 3.95
CA TYR A 115 -7.85 -6.06 5.25
C TYR A 115 -8.51 -7.45 5.24
N PRO A 116 -9.45 -7.78 4.32
CA PRO A 116 -10.03 -9.13 4.25
C PRO A 116 -9.04 -10.25 3.88
N TYR A 117 -7.86 -9.91 3.34
CA TYR A 117 -6.81 -10.87 2.97
C TYR A 117 -5.67 -10.93 3.98
N MET A 118 -5.25 -9.77 4.49
CA MET A 118 -4.15 -9.60 5.43
C MET A 118 -4.56 -8.58 6.51
N PRO A 119 -5.29 -9.02 7.55
CA PRO A 119 -5.84 -8.12 8.56
C PRO A 119 -4.74 -7.37 9.33
N THR A 120 -3.63 -8.03 9.65
CA THR A 120 -2.49 -7.42 10.35
C THR A 120 -1.90 -6.26 9.54
N ILE A 121 -1.62 -6.47 8.25
CA ILE A 121 -1.06 -5.44 7.38
C ILE A 121 -2.06 -4.31 7.14
N GLY A 122 -3.34 -4.65 6.91
CA GLY A 122 -4.39 -3.66 6.73
C GLY A 122 -4.50 -2.72 7.94
N LYS A 123 -4.50 -3.28 9.16
CA LYS A 123 -4.53 -2.49 10.41
C LYS A 123 -3.27 -1.67 10.61
N GLN A 124 -2.09 -2.21 10.30
CA GLN A 124 -0.84 -1.45 10.37
C GLN A 124 -0.86 -0.23 9.45
N ILE A 125 -1.32 -0.39 8.20
CA ILE A 125 -1.45 0.75 7.27
C ILE A 125 -2.45 1.77 7.82
N TRP A 126 -3.64 1.32 8.21
CA TRP A 126 -4.75 2.20 8.59
C TRP A 126 -4.51 2.93 9.92
N ILE A 127 -4.12 2.19 10.95
CA ILE A 127 -3.97 2.70 12.31
C ILE A 127 -2.57 3.27 12.50
N GLU A 128 -1.51 2.52 12.23
CA GLU A 128 -0.15 2.94 12.60
C GLU A 128 0.44 3.97 11.61
N GLN A 129 0.13 3.85 10.32
CA GLN A 129 0.69 4.76 9.31
C GLN A 129 -0.24 5.92 8.98
N CYS A 130 -1.53 5.64 8.78
CA CYS A 130 -2.51 6.67 8.46
C CYS A 130 -3.09 7.37 9.70
N ASP A 131 -2.86 6.85 10.91
CA ASP A 131 -3.40 7.40 12.17
C ASP A 131 -4.92 7.62 12.11
N LEU A 132 -5.64 6.63 11.56
CA LEU A 132 -7.08 6.64 11.46
C LEU A 132 -7.70 5.67 12.48
N PRO A 133 -8.85 6.04 13.07
CA PRO A 133 -9.52 5.18 14.04
C PRO A 133 -10.02 3.89 13.38
N GLU A 134 -9.95 2.77 14.11
CA GLU A 134 -10.39 1.45 13.64
C GLU A 134 -11.88 1.44 13.25
N SER A 135 -12.71 2.25 13.92
CA SER A 135 -14.14 2.40 13.60
C SER A 135 -14.41 2.95 12.20
N GLN A 136 -13.43 3.62 11.59
CA GLN A 136 -13.53 4.14 10.22
C GLN A 136 -12.98 3.17 9.17
N MET A 137 -12.44 2.02 9.58
CA MET A 137 -11.90 0.99 8.70
C MET A 137 -13.04 0.18 8.03
N SER A 138 -13.91 0.88 7.32
CA SER A 138 -15.08 0.33 6.64
C SER A 138 -15.21 0.91 5.24
N PHE A 139 -15.47 0.04 4.26
CA PHE A 139 -15.77 0.44 2.90
C PHE A 139 -17.02 1.34 2.82
N VAL A 140 -17.87 1.34 3.85
CA VAL A 140 -19.09 2.16 3.90
C VAL A 140 -18.79 3.65 3.75
N GLN A 141 -17.71 4.17 4.36
CA GLN A 141 -17.34 5.58 4.22
C GLN A 141 -16.82 5.92 2.82
N ILE A 142 -16.17 4.95 2.16
CA ILE A 142 -15.63 5.08 0.80
C ILE A 142 -16.76 5.04 -0.23
N ILE A 143 -17.73 4.14 -0.03
CA ILE A 143 -18.94 4.01 -0.86
C ILE A 143 -19.85 5.23 -0.69
N LYS A 144 -20.06 5.70 0.54
CA LYS A 144 -20.92 6.87 0.84
C LYS A 144 -20.39 8.18 0.27
N ASN A 145 -19.06 8.34 0.15
CA ASN A 145 -18.44 9.52 -0.47
C ASN A 145 -18.26 9.37 -1.99
N GLU A 146 -19.13 8.61 -2.66
CA GLU A 146 -19.12 8.41 -4.12
C GLU A 146 -17.78 7.93 -4.66
N PHE A 147 -17.07 7.08 -3.91
CA PHE A 147 -15.74 6.58 -4.30
C PHE A 147 -14.69 7.69 -4.45
N THR A 148 -14.91 8.87 -3.84
CA THR A 148 -13.94 9.95 -3.94
C THR A 148 -12.77 9.69 -2.99
N VAL A 149 -11.71 9.05 -3.49
CA VAL A 149 -10.44 8.80 -2.77
C VAL A 149 -9.86 10.08 -2.15
N LYS A 150 -10.24 11.25 -2.67
CA LYS A 150 -9.80 12.58 -2.24
C LYS A 150 -10.08 12.95 -0.77
N ARG A 151 -10.85 12.16 -0.02
CA ARG A 151 -11.30 12.54 1.35
C ARG A 151 -11.00 11.54 2.46
N LEU A 152 -10.21 10.49 2.22
CA LEU A 152 -9.84 9.53 3.27
C LEU A 152 -8.90 10.16 4.30
N LEU A 153 -7.96 10.99 3.84
CA LEU A 153 -7.08 11.79 4.67
C LEU A 153 -7.38 13.27 4.40
N PRO A 154 -8.01 14.00 5.34
CA PRO A 154 -8.31 15.41 5.15
C PRO A 154 -7.04 16.25 5.06
N ASP A 155 -7.15 17.41 4.43
CA ASP A 155 -6.07 18.40 4.36
C ASP A 155 -5.59 18.75 5.78
N GLY A 156 -4.27 18.70 6.02
CA GLY A 156 -3.71 18.95 7.35
C GLY A 156 -3.73 17.75 8.30
N HIS A 157 -4.21 16.58 7.88
CA HIS A 157 -4.17 15.36 8.69
C HIS A 157 -2.73 14.96 9.02
N ARG A 158 -2.48 14.63 10.30
CA ARG A 158 -1.18 14.15 10.76
C ARG A 158 -1.11 12.63 10.60
N ILE A 159 -0.17 12.15 9.80
CA ILE A 159 0.11 10.73 9.66
C ILE A 159 0.99 10.22 10.82
N GLY A 160 0.89 8.92 11.08
CA GLY A 160 1.70 8.20 12.05
C GLY A 160 3.14 7.97 11.56
N LYS A 161 3.82 6.98 12.16
CA LYS A 161 5.19 6.62 11.78
C LYS A 161 5.15 5.58 10.65
N PRO A 162 5.66 5.89 9.46
CA PRO A 162 5.67 4.93 8.35
C PRO A 162 6.70 3.83 8.63
N VAL A 163 6.23 2.58 8.73
CA VAL A 163 7.05 1.38 8.96
C VAL A 163 7.12 0.54 7.68
N PRO A 164 8.28 -0.05 7.32
CA PRO A 164 8.34 -1.01 6.23
C PRO A 164 7.39 -2.20 6.49
N LEU A 165 6.37 -2.35 5.64
CA LEU A 165 5.30 -3.34 5.83
C LEU A 165 5.72 -4.77 5.49
N PHE A 166 6.74 -4.93 4.63
CA PHE A 166 7.15 -6.23 4.14
C PHE A 166 8.67 -6.37 4.16
N ARG A 167 9.13 -7.45 4.79
CA ARG A 167 10.52 -7.92 4.69
C ARG A 167 10.68 -8.70 3.40
N LYS A 168 11.76 -8.44 2.67
CA LYS A 168 12.16 -9.26 1.53
C LYS A 168 12.56 -10.64 2.07
N ILE A 169 12.01 -11.69 1.48
CA ILE A 169 12.43 -13.06 1.80
C ILE A 169 13.72 -13.32 1.03
N ASP A 170 14.78 -13.67 1.76
CA ASP A 170 16.07 -13.94 1.14
C ASP A 170 16.05 -15.28 0.40
N PRO A 171 16.76 -15.39 -0.75
CA PRO A 171 16.79 -16.64 -1.52
C PRO A 171 17.28 -17.84 -0.69
N ASP A 172 18.19 -17.60 0.25
CA ASP A 172 18.72 -18.64 1.14
C ASP A 172 17.69 -19.09 2.17
N GLU A 173 16.83 -18.17 2.62
CA GLU A 173 15.70 -18.51 3.48
C GLU A 173 14.64 -19.31 2.72
N ILE A 174 14.38 -18.98 1.44
CA ILE A 174 13.51 -19.77 0.57
C ILE A 174 14.05 -21.20 0.42
N LYS A 175 15.36 -21.35 0.16
CA LYS A 175 16.01 -22.68 0.06
C LYS A 175 15.90 -23.45 1.37
N ARG A 176 16.21 -22.82 2.50
CA ARG A 176 16.12 -23.43 3.84
C ARG A 176 14.70 -23.93 4.13
N LEU A 177 13.70 -23.07 3.91
CA LEU A 177 12.29 -23.42 4.14
C LEU A 177 11.83 -24.53 3.18
N SER A 178 12.24 -24.46 1.91
CA SER A 178 11.95 -25.52 0.94
C SER A 178 12.55 -26.84 1.37
N GLN A 179 13.78 -26.87 1.89
CA GLN A 179 14.41 -28.09 2.38
C GLN A 179 13.66 -28.66 3.58
N VAL A 180 13.38 -27.84 4.60
CA VAL A 180 12.67 -28.25 5.82
C VAL A 180 11.27 -28.81 5.53
N TYR A 181 10.52 -28.22 4.59
CA TYR A 181 9.13 -28.57 4.33
C TYR A 181 8.90 -29.39 3.04
N SER A 182 9.97 -29.79 2.33
CA SER A 182 9.88 -30.66 1.13
C SER A 182 9.56 -32.13 1.44
N GLY A 183 9.36 -32.49 2.70
CA GLY A 183 9.06 -33.86 3.13
C GLY A 183 10.26 -34.80 3.19
N SER A 184 11.47 -34.34 2.83
CA SER A 184 12.68 -35.18 2.84
C SER A 184 13.40 -35.26 4.19
N SER A 185 12.96 -34.53 5.21
CA SER A 185 13.61 -34.52 6.55
C SER A 185 12.96 -35.44 7.60
N ALA A 186 12.12 -36.40 7.19
CA ALA A 186 11.67 -37.47 8.08
C ALA A 186 12.58 -38.72 8.08
N ALA A 187 13.75 -38.67 7.43
CA ALA A 187 14.67 -39.80 7.33
C ALA A 187 16.15 -39.39 7.48
N SER A 188 16.52 -38.80 8.61
CA SER A 188 17.92 -38.81 9.10
C SER A 188 18.05 -38.29 10.54
N VAL A 189 17.21 -38.79 11.45
CA VAL A 189 17.59 -38.82 12.87
C VAL A 189 18.07 -40.24 13.17
N THR A 190 19.31 -40.54 12.78
CA THR A 190 20.05 -41.68 13.33
C THR A 190 21.45 -41.24 13.74
N ASN A 191 21.65 -41.31 15.07
CA ASN A 191 22.87 -41.65 15.81
C ASN A 191 24.03 -40.64 15.95
N GLY A 192 24.25 -40.24 17.21
CA GLY A 192 25.56 -40.37 17.87
C GLY A 192 26.34 -39.09 18.14
N ASN A 193 26.28 -38.58 19.38
CA ASN A 193 27.41 -38.55 20.32
C ASN A 193 27.21 -37.51 21.45
N GLU A 194 27.06 -38.02 22.68
CA GLU A 194 27.39 -37.28 23.92
C GLU A 194 28.89 -36.96 23.96
N PRO A 195 29.27 -35.85 24.60
CA PRO A 195 30.52 -35.81 25.34
C PRO A 195 30.33 -35.39 26.81
N LYS A 196 30.82 -36.30 27.67
CA LYS A 196 31.35 -36.22 29.05
C LYS A 196 31.20 -34.92 29.83
#